data_AF-A0AAD6NRP9-F1
#
_entry.id   AF-A0AAD6NRP9-F1
#
_cell.length_a   1.000
_cell.length_b   1.000
_cell.length_c   1.000
_cell.angle_alpha   90.00
_cell.angle_beta   90.00
_cell.angle_gamma   90.00
#
_symmetry.space_group_name_H-M   'P 1'
#
loop_
_entity.id
_entity.type
_entity.pdbx_description
1 polymer ?
#
loop_
_entity_poly.entity_id
_entity_poly.type
_entity_poly.pdbx_seq_one_letter_code
_entity_poly.pdbx_strand_id
1 'polypeptide(L)'
;MEGSNVWQEQRNFVKSLHEQGILDSQFEDILDLPRESPQFVIDLVSTFCSDAENAIAALIRYLNEPDINYRKIIDKVHLIRGASSW
;
A
#
# COMPACT_ATOMS: atom_id res chain seq x y z
N MET A 1 10.26 5.56 33.87
CA MET A 1 10.00 5.64 32.41
C MET A 1 8.78 4.79 32.17
N GLU A 2 7.60 5.40 32.06
CA GLU A 2 6.40 4.67 31.63
C GLU A 2 6.67 4.21 30.19
N GLY A 3 6.78 2.88 30.01
CA GLY A 3 6.85 2.30 28.68
C GLY A 3 5.60 2.72 27.93
N SER A 4 5.78 3.41 26.80
CA SER A 4 4.69 3.68 25.88
C SER A 4 3.93 2.39 25.63
N ASN A 5 2.61 2.39 25.81
CA ASN A 5 1.82 1.20 25.49
C ASN A 5 1.81 1.03 23.96
N VAL A 6 1.81 -0.21 23.49
CA VAL A 6 1.91 -0.56 22.05
C VAL A 6 0.85 0.14 21.18
N TRP A 7 -0.33 0.43 21.73
CA TRP A 7 -1.39 1.15 21.03
C TRP A 7 -1.07 2.63 20.83
N GLN A 8 -0.36 3.25 21.77
CA GLN A 8 0.11 4.62 21.62
C GLN A 8 1.20 4.69 20.55
N GLU A 9 2.11 3.72 20.51
CA GLU A 9 3.14 3.63 19.47
C GLU A 9 2.53 3.44 18.08
N GLN A 10 1.55 2.54 17.97
CA GLN A 10 0.83 2.31 16.71
C GLN A 10 0.13 3.58 16.21
N ARG A 11 -0.61 4.29 17.08
CA ARG A 11 -1.26 5.56 16.70
C ARG A 11 -0.26 6.62 16.26
N ASN A 12 0.84 6.76 17.00
CA ASN A 12 1.89 7.71 16.67
C ASN A 12 2.55 7.36 15.32
N PHE A 13 2.73 6.06 15.04
CA PHE A 13 3.27 5.60 13.76
C PHE A 13 2.33 5.90 12.59
N VAL A 14 1.04 5.56 12.68
CA VAL A 14 0.05 5.90 11.64
C VAL A 14 0.00 7.40 11.39
N LYS A 15 -0.05 8.23 12.44
CA LYS A 15 0.02 9.69 12.32
C LYS A 15 1.26 10.16 11.55
N SER A 16 2.42 9.57 11.84
CA SER A 16 3.66 9.92 11.15
C SER A 16 3.62 9.58 9.65
N LEU A 17 2.88 8.55 9.24
CA LEU A 17 2.73 8.18 7.83
C LEU A 17 1.83 9.18 7.08
N HIS A 18 0.78 9.69 7.72
CA HIS A 18 -0.03 10.79 7.17
C HIS A 18 0.77 12.08 7.04
N GLU A 19 1.55 12.45 8.06
CA GLU A 19 2.39 13.65 8.02
C GLU A 19 3.45 13.61 6.90
N GLN A 20 3.88 12.41 6.50
CA GLN A 20 4.79 12.18 5.37
C GLN A 20 4.06 12.10 4.01
N GLY A 21 2.73 12.09 3.99
CA GLY A 21 1.94 11.91 2.77
C GLY A 21 1.98 10.49 2.20
N ILE A 22 2.35 9.49 3.00
CA ILE A 22 2.35 8.08 2.61
C ILE A 22 0.93 7.51 2.65
N LEU A 23 0.16 7.90 3.67
CA LEU A 23 -1.26 7.57 3.81
C LEU A 23 -2.08 8.83 3.60
N ASP A 24 -3.14 8.72 2.81
CA ASP A 24 -4.14 9.78 2.68
C ASP A 24 -5.37 9.49 3.56
N SER A 25 -6.39 10.35 3.47
CA SER A 25 -7.58 10.21 4.31
C SER A 25 -8.44 8.97 3.99
N GLN A 26 -8.28 8.32 2.83
CA GLN A 26 -9.06 7.12 2.48
C GLN A 26 -8.65 5.93 3.36
N PHE A 27 -7.39 5.89 3.79
CA PHE A 27 -6.91 4.87 4.72
C PHE A 27 -7.66 4.88 6.06
N GLU A 28 -8.13 6.05 6.52
CA GLU A 28 -8.92 6.16 7.75
C GLU A 28 -10.29 5.47 7.61
N ASP A 29 -10.89 5.53 6.41
CA ASP A 29 -12.16 4.86 6.13
C ASP A 29 -12.02 3.34 6.31
N ILE A 30 -10.85 2.78 5.99
CA ILE A 30 -10.53 1.35 6.18
C ILE A 30 -10.45 1.01 7.68
N LEU A 31 -9.82 1.87 8.48
CA LEU A 31 -9.70 1.67 9.92
C LEU A 31 -11.05 1.78 10.65
N ASP A 32 -11.96 2.59 10.11
CA ASP A 32 -13.30 2.81 10.66
C ASP A 32 -14.32 1.72 10.27
N LEU A 33 -13.95 0.74 9.43
CA LEU A 33 -14.86 -0.33 8.98
C LEU A 33 -15.31 -1.21 10.17
N PRO A 34 -16.60 -1.15 10.58
CA PRO A 34 -17.07 -1.80 11.82
C PRO A 34 -17.03 -3.32 11.82
N ARG A 35 -16.78 -3.95 10.66
CA ARG A 35 -16.78 -5.40 10.46
C ARG A 35 -15.38 -5.98 10.25
N GLU A 36 -14.38 -5.14 10.10
CA GLU A 36 -13.06 -5.59 9.68
C GLU A 36 -12.16 -5.70 10.90
N SER A 37 -11.83 -6.95 11.23
CA SER A 37 -10.88 -7.23 12.30
C SER A 37 -9.51 -6.65 11.96
N PRO A 38 -8.61 -6.43 12.94
CA PRO A 38 -7.22 -6.05 12.66
C PRO A 38 -6.53 -6.95 11.62
N GLN A 39 -6.95 -8.21 11.50
CA GLN A 39 -6.46 -9.14 10.48
C GLN A 39 -6.78 -8.68 9.06
N PHE A 40 -7.94 -8.07 8.83
CA PHE A 40 -8.30 -7.57 7.50
C PHE A 40 -7.32 -6.49 7.04
N VAL A 41 -7.00 -5.51 7.90
CA VAL A 41 -6.05 -4.44 7.56
C VAL A 41 -4.68 -5.02 7.26
N ILE A 42 -4.24 -6.02 8.05
CA ILE A 42 -2.99 -6.74 7.80
C ILE A 42 -3.02 -7.46 6.44
N ASP A 43 -4.10 -8.17 6.14
CA ASP A 43 -4.25 -8.90 4.88
C ASP A 43 -4.28 -7.94 3.70
N LEU A 44 -5.02 -6.84 3.80
CA LEU A 44 -5.11 -5.81 2.76
C LEU A 44 -3.74 -5.19 2.46
N VAL A 45 -3.00 -4.75 3.49
CA VAL A 45 -1.66 -4.18 3.33
C VAL A 45 -0.69 -5.23 2.78
N SER A 46 -0.78 -6.48 3.23
CA SER A 46 0.08 -7.58 2.76
C SER A 46 -0.18 -7.90 1.28
N THR A 47 -1.44 -7.96 0.87
CA THR A 47 -1.84 -8.16 -0.53
C THR A 47 -1.37 -7.00 -1.39
N PHE A 48 -1.57 -5.75 -0.95
CA PHE A 48 -1.07 -4.57 -1.65
C PHE A 48 0.45 -4.63 -1.88
N CYS A 49 1.23 -4.91 -0.83
CA CYS A 49 2.68 -5.00 -0.94
C CYS A 49 3.12 -6.09 -1.93
N SER A 50 2.48 -7.27 -1.87
CA SER A 50 2.79 -8.38 -2.79
C SER A 50 2.47 -8.03 -4.25
N ASP A 51 1.32 -7.41 -4.50
CA ASP A 51 0.92 -7.00 -5.84
C ASP A 51 1.81 -5.88 -6.38
N ALA A 52 2.20 -4.93 -5.53
CA ALA A 52 3.12 -3.85 -5.88
C ALA A 52 4.51 -4.39 -6.25
N GLU A 53 5.08 -5.30 -5.44
CA GLU A 53 6.38 -5.93 -5.73
C GLU A 53 6.35 -6.67 -7.07
N ASN A 54 5.32 -7.48 -7.30
CA ASN A 54 5.15 -8.23 -8.55
C ASN A 54 5.00 -7.31 -9.76
N ALA A 55 4.25 -6.21 -9.61
CA ALA A 55 4.05 -5.24 -10.67
C ALA A 55 5.32 -4.44 -10.97
N ILE A 56 6.06 -4.00 -9.94
CA ILE A 56 7.35 -3.31 -10.08
C ILE A 56 8.38 -4.23 -10.76
N ALA A 57 8.48 -5.49 -10.34
CA ALA A 57 9.38 -6.46 -10.98
C ALA A 57 9.04 -6.66 -12.47
N ALA A 58 7.75 -6.74 -12.81
CA ALA A 58 7.31 -6.81 -14.20
C ALA A 58 7.64 -5.55 -15.00
N LEU A 59 7.46 -4.36 -14.41
CA LEU A 59 7.81 -3.08 -15.02
C LEU A 59 9.31 -2.98 -15.31
N ILE A 60 10.15 -3.34 -14.34
CA ILE A 60 11.61 -3.40 -14.51
C ILE A 60 11.97 -4.32 -15.68
N ARG A 61 11.35 -5.50 -15.78
CA ARG A 61 11.59 -6.42 -16.91
C ARG A 61 11.18 -5.81 -18.24
N TYR A 62 9.95 -5.28 -18.35
CA TYR A 62 9.40 -4.76 -19.60
C TYR A 62 10.15 -3.52 -20.12
N LEU A 63 10.63 -2.67 -19.21
CA LEU A 63 11.41 -1.48 -19.56
C LEU A 63 12.83 -1.81 -20.04
N ASN A 64 13.34 -3.01 -19.75
CA ASN A 64 14.65 -3.48 -20.20
C ASN A 64 14.57 -4.31 -21.49
N GLU A 65 13.39 -4.54 -22.06
CA GLU A 65 13.25 -5.22 -23.35
C GLU A 65 13.73 -4.33 -24.51
N PRO A 66 14.42 -4.88 -25.52
CA PRO A 66 14.92 -4.10 -26.66
C PRO A 66 13.81 -3.49 -27.53
N ASP A 67 12.63 -4.12 -27.54
CA ASP A 67 11.41 -3.58 -28.14
C ASP A 67 10.34 -3.46 -27.06
N ILE A 68 10.10 -2.24 -26.59
CA ILE A 68 9.29 -1.97 -25.40
C ILE A 68 7.80 -2.07 -25.75
N ASN A 69 7.12 -3.02 -25.11
CA ASN A 69 5.66 -3.10 -25.16
C ASN A 69 5.01 -2.15 -24.15
N TYR A 70 4.74 -0.91 -24.59
CA TYR A 70 4.09 0.12 -23.76
C TYR A 70 2.71 -0.28 -23.25
N ARG A 71 1.97 -1.13 -23.96
CA ARG A 71 0.66 -1.59 -23.49
C ARG A 71 0.79 -2.40 -22.20
N LYS A 72 1.75 -3.33 -22.14
CA LYS A 72 2.01 -4.11 -20.92
C LYS A 72 2.47 -3.24 -19.74
N ILE A 73 3.23 -2.18 -20.02
CA ILE A 73 3.65 -1.20 -19.01
C ILE A 73 2.44 -0.46 -18.45
N ILE A 74 1.59 0.10 -19.32
CA ILE A 74 0.38 0.82 -18.94
C ILE A 74 -0.54 -0.07 -18.10
N ASP A 75 -0.75 -1.32 -18.50
CA ASP A 75 -1.58 -2.26 -17.74
C ASP A 75 -1.03 -2.50 -16.32
N LYS A 76 0.31 -2.59 -16.15
CA LYS A 76 0.95 -2.72 -14.84
C LYS A 76 0.87 -1.44 -14.01
N VAL A 77 1.05 -0.26 -14.60
CA VAL A 77 0.88 1.02 -13.91
C VAL A 77 -0.56 1.22 -13.44
N HIS A 78 -1.55 0.84 -14.25
CA HIS A 78 -2.96 0.90 -13.86
C HIS A 78 -3.29 -0.02 -12.70
N LEU A 79 -2.72 -1.23 -12.67
CA LEU A 79 -2.89 -2.15 -11.55
C LEU A 79 -2.36 -1.56 -10.25
N ILE A 80 -1.14 -1.02 -10.25
CA ILE A 80 -0.55 -0.39 -9.05
C ILE A 80 -1.40 0.81 -8.62
N ARG A 81 -1.78 1.68 -9.55
CA ARG A 81 -2.60 2.86 -9.25
C ARG A 81 -3.94 2.47 -8.63
N GLY A 82 -4.61 1.45 -9.17
CA GLY A 82 -5.87 0.97 -8.62
C GLY A 82 -5.69 0.38 -7.23
N ALA A 83 -4.63 -0.42 -7.03
CA ALA A 83 -4.31 -1.03 -5.75
C ALA A 83 -3.89 -0.01 -4.68
N SER A 84 -3.39 1.18 -5.07
CA SER A 84 -2.97 2.25 -4.14
C SER A 84 -4.03 3.34 -3.93
N SER A 85 -5.25 3.15 -4.44
CA SER A 85 -6.36 4.11 -4.29
C SER A 85 -7.38 3.65 -3.25
N TRP A 86 -6.93 2.87 -2.26
CA TRP A 86 -7.72 2.53 -1.08
C TRP A 86 -7.65 3.65 -0.05
#